data_AF-A0A535ANE3-F1
#
_entry.id   AF-A0A535ANE3-F1
#
_cell.length_a   1.000
_cell.length_b   1.000
_cell.length_c   1.000
_cell.angle_alpha   90.00
_cell.angle_beta   90.00
_cell.angle_gamma   90.00
#
_symmetry.space_group_name_H-M   'P 1'
#
loop_
_entity.id
_entity.type
_entity.pdbx_description
1 polymer ?
#
loop_
_entity_poly.entity_id
_entity_poly.type
_entity_poly.pdbx_seq_one_letter_code
_entity_poly.pdbx_strand_id
1 'polypeptide(L)'
;EACRKIKTSERLQDIPIIVTTVKTEPEYLRSAFTAGAIDYIRKPLNSAELQARVSSALMLKQEMDYRKFREQELKELNEALRHREQQLTKTNQALHQALQQVKALRGMIPICSSCKRIRNDQNYWQRLEDYLQEHSGAEFSHSLCIECAKRLYPGVYSG
;
A
#
# COMPACT_ATOMS: atom_id res chain seq x y z
N GLU A 1 -36.48 18.02 -27.61
CA GLU A 1 -37.23 16.94 -26.92
C GLU A 1 -36.55 15.58 -27.00
N ALA A 2 -36.26 15.03 -28.21
CA ALA A 2 -35.61 13.72 -28.33
C ALA A 2 -34.25 13.62 -27.62
N CYS A 3 -33.37 14.62 -27.76
CA CYS A 3 -32.05 14.61 -27.10
C CYS A 3 -32.16 14.48 -25.58
N ARG A 4 -33.09 15.23 -24.97
CA ARG A 4 -33.35 15.19 -23.54
C ARG A 4 -33.75 13.78 -23.10
N LYS A 5 -34.69 13.13 -23.82
CA LYS A 5 -35.13 11.76 -23.52
C LYS A 5 -34.00 10.73 -23.60
N ILE A 6 -33.10 10.86 -24.59
CA ILE A 6 -31.93 9.99 -24.71
C ILE A 6 -30.98 10.22 -23.53
N LYS A 7 -30.73 11.48 -23.17
CA LYS A 7 -29.82 11.85 -22.08
C LYS A 7 -30.32 11.48 -20.69
N THR A 8 -31.63 11.38 -20.48
CA THR A 8 -32.21 10.92 -19.20
C THR A 8 -32.24 9.40 -19.06
N SER A 9 -32.00 8.65 -20.14
CA SER A 9 -31.96 7.18 -20.08
C SER A 9 -30.58 6.70 -19.65
N GLU A 10 -30.49 6.01 -18.52
CA GLU A 10 -29.22 5.51 -17.96
C GLU A 10 -28.36 4.73 -18.97
N ARG A 11 -29.00 3.89 -19.80
CA ARG A 11 -28.34 3.10 -20.84
C ARG A 11 -27.78 3.93 -22.00
N LEU A 12 -28.35 5.11 -22.27
CA LEU A 12 -28.08 5.89 -23.49
C LEU A 12 -27.50 7.28 -23.21
N GLN A 13 -27.41 7.68 -21.94
CA GLN A 13 -27.00 9.02 -21.53
C GLN A 13 -25.60 9.41 -22.03
N ASP A 14 -24.73 8.42 -22.21
CA ASP A 14 -23.36 8.64 -22.71
C ASP A 14 -23.26 8.68 -24.24
N ILE A 15 -24.32 8.37 -24.98
CA ILE A 15 -24.26 8.37 -26.44
C ILE A 15 -24.12 9.81 -26.94
N PRO A 16 -23.10 10.14 -27.74
CA PRO A 16 -22.97 11.47 -28.33
C PRO A 16 -24.10 11.73 -29.31
N ILE A 17 -24.73 12.90 -29.19
CA ILE A 17 -25.84 13.31 -30.05
C ILE A 17 -25.40 14.50 -30.90
N ILE A 18 -25.41 14.33 -32.22
CA ILE A 18 -25.17 15.39 -33.19
C ILE A 18 -26.51 15.75 -33.84
N VAL A 19 -26.89 17.02 -33.77
CA VAL A 19 -28.18 17.49 -34.30
C VAL A 19 -28.01 18.06 -35.70
N THR A 20 -28.78 17.60 -36.68
CA THR A 20 -28.79 18.26 -38.00
C THR A 20 -29.86 19.35 -38.08
N THR A 21 -29.55 20.54 -38.60
CA THR A 21 -30.49 21.67 -38.62
C THR A 21 -30.44 22.47 -39.93
N VAL A 22 -31.57 23.02 -40.36
CA VAL A 22 -31.65 24.11 -41.36
C VAL A 22 -31.68 25.49 -40.71
N LYS A 23 -31.96 25.53 -39.40
CA LYS A 23 -32.10 26.75 -38.61
C LYS A 23 -30.74 27.33 -38.30
N THR A 24 -30.58 28.63 -38.54
CA THR A 24 -29.33 29.39 -38.34
C THR A 24 -29.41 30.27 -37.10
N GLU A 25 -30.58 30.41 -36.47
CA GLU A 25 -30.74 31.29 -35.33
C GLU A 25 -29.98 30.75 -34.11
N PRO A 26 -29.16 31.59 -33.44
CA PRO A 26 -28.36 31.17 -32.29
C PRO A 26 -29.17 30.54 -31.15
N GLU A 27 -30.44 30.94 -31.00
CA GLU A 27 -31.32 30.40 -29.96
C GLU A 27 -31.59 28.90 -30.12
N TYR A 28 -31.80 28.44 -31.36
CA TYR A 28 -32.00 27.02 -31.63
C TYR A 28 -30.74 26.21 -31.34
N LEU A 29 -29.57 26.75 -31.68
CA LEU A 29 -28.28 26.11 -31.38
C LEU A 29 -28.09 25.97 -29.88
N ARG A 30 -28.30 27.06 -29.11
CA ARG A 30 -28.23 27.02 -27.65
C ARG A 30 -29.20 25.99 -27.08
N SER A 31 -30.44 25.95 -27.56
CA SER A 31 -31.44 24.98 -27.10
C SER A 31 -31.03 23.52 -27.35
N ALA A 32 -30.33 23.25 -28.46
CA ALA A 32 -29.85 21.91 -28.78
C ALA A 32 -28.74 21.46 -27.81
N PHE A 33 -27.78 22.33 -27.52
CA PHE A 33 -26.75 22.05 -26.51
C PHE A 33 -27.35 21.87 -25.12
N THR A 34 -28.28 22.73 -24.69
CA THR A 34 -28.99 22.58 -23.40
C THR A 34 -29.80 21.29 -23.33
N ALA A 35 -30.32 20.79 -24.47
CA ALA A 35 -31.01 19.51 -24.54
C ALA A 35 -30.05 18.30 -24.54
N GLY A 36 -28.74 18.52 -24.49
CA GLY A 36 -27.71 17.48 -24.37
C GLY A 36 -27.10 17.02 -25.70
N ALA A 37 -27.29 17.77 -26.78
CA ALA A 37 -26.49 17.58 -27.99
C ALA A 37 -25.05 18.02 -27.73
N ILE A 38 -24.09 17.28 -28.28
CA ILE A 38 -22.66 17.63 -28.21
C ILE A 38 -22.21 18.50 -29.38
N ASP A 39 -22.98 18.48 -30.47
CA ASP A 39 -22.66 19.21 -31.68
C ASP A 39 -23.91 19.32 -32.58
N TYR A 40 -23.80 20.13 -33.63
CA TYR A 40 -24.80 20.22 -34.69
C TYR A 40 -24.15 20.34 -36.07
N ILE A 41 -24.90 19.96 -37.12
CA ILE A 41 -24.46 20.06 -38.52
C ILE A 41 -25.56 20.75 -39.33
N ARG A 42 -25.18 21.74 -40.13
CA ARG A 42 -26.15 22.43 -40.98
C ARG A 42 -26.49 21.62 -42.22
N LYS A 43 -27.73 21.78 -42.70
CA LYS A 43 -28.17 21.25 -43.98
C LYS A 43 -27.97 22.30 -45.08
N PRO A 44 -27.66 21.89 -46.34
CA PRO A 44 -27.43 20.51 -46.78
C PRO A 44 -26.12 19.94 -46.21
N LEU A 45 -26.11 18.64 -45.94
CA LEU A 45 -24.97 17.99 -45.30
C LEU A 45 -23.77 17.98 -46.24
N ASN A 46 -22.63 18.46 -45.75
CA ASN A 46 -21.34 18.25 -46.37
C ASN A 46 -20.73 16.95 -45.85
N SER A 47 -20.30 16.06 -46.74
CA SER A 47 -19.75 14.75 -46.37
C SER A 47 -18.48 14.86 -45.54
N ALA A 48 -17.57 15.79 -45.87
CA ALA A 48 -16.33 16.01 -45.13
C ALA A 48 -16.61 16.56 -43.73
N GLU A 49 -17.53 17.52 -43.60
CA GLU A 49 -17.94 18.04 -42.29
C GLU A 49 -18.59 16.95 -41.42
N LEU A 50 -19.51 16.18 -41.99
CA LEU A 50 -20.17 15.08 -41.30
C LEU A 50 -19.17 14.02 -40.81
N GLN A 51 -18.25 13.59 -41.68
CA GLN A 51 -17.22 12.62 -41.33
C GLN A 51 -16.32 13.13 -40.20
N ALA A 52 -15.86 14.39 -40.26
CA ALA A 52 -15.03 14.98 -39.22
C ALA A 52 -15.76 14.99 -37.86
N ARG A 53 -17.02 15.48 -37.85
CA ARG A 53 -17.84 15.59 -36.63
C ARG A 53 -18.15 14.23 -36.01
N VAL A 54 -18.54 13.26 -36.83
CA VAL A 54 -18.79 11.87 -36.38
C VAL A 54 -17.52 11.25 -35.83
N SER A 55 -16.37 11.43 -36.50
CA SER A 55 -15.09 10.90 -36.02
C SER A 55 -14.70 11.47 -34.66
N SER A 56 -14.84 12.79 -34.48
CA SER A 56 -14.59 13.44 -33.18
C SER A 56 -15.52 12.93 -32.08
N ALA A 57 -16.81 12.75 -32.39
CA ALA A 57 -17.79 12.23 -31.43
C ALA A 57 -17.50 10.77 -31.03
N LEU A 58 -17.10 9.93 -31.97
CA LEU A 58 -16.72 8.54 -31.71
C LEU A 58 -15.46 8.46 -30.85
N MET A 59 -14.44 9.26 -31.17
CA MET A 59 -13.20 9.32 -30.37
C MET A 59 -13.49 9.74 -28.93
N LEU A 60 -14.34 10.76 -28.74
CA LEU A 60 -14.75 11.18 -27.39
C LEU A 60 -15.50 10.07 -26.65
N LYS A 61 -16.40 9.34 -27.32
CA LYS A 61 -17.13 8.23 -26.71
C LYS A 61 -16.20 7.11 -26.27
N GLN A 62 -15.26 6.72 -27.13
CA GLN A 62 -14.28 5.68 -26.81
C GLN A 62 -13.45 6.04 -25.58
N GLU A 63 -12.96 7.28 -25.52
CA GLU A 63 -12.19 7.77 -24.37
C GLU A 63 -13.02 7.81 -23.09
N MET A 64 -14.28 8.27 -23.18
CA MET A 64 -15.19 8.26 -22.02
C MET A 64 -15.46 6.84 -21.51
N ASP A 65 -15.69 5.88 -22.41
CA ASP A 65 -15.92 4.48 -22.04
C ASP A 65 -14.69 3.86 -21.39
N TYR A 66 -13.52 4.11 -21.97
CA TYR A 66 -12.25 3.66 -21.43
C TYR A 66 -12.02 4.20 -20.01
N ARG A 67 -12.28 5.50 -19.81
CA ARG A 67 -12.18 6.14 -18.48
C ARG A 67 -13.11 5.51 -17.47
N LYS A 68 -14.38 5.28 -17.81
CA LYS A 68 -15.34 4.65 -16.90
C LYS A 68 -14.92 3.23 -16.52
N PHE A 69 -14.45 2.45 -17.49
CA PHE A 69 -13.94 1.11 -17.24
C PHE A 69 -12.72 1.13 -16.31
N ARG A 70 -11.75 2.01 -16.58
CA ARG A 70 -10.54 2.16 -15.76
C ARG A 70 -10.84 2.66 -14.35
N GLU A 71 -11.80 3.57 -14.19
CA GLU A 71 -12.21 4.04 -12.88
C GLU A 71 -12.81 2.90 -12.03
N GLN A 72 -13.60 2.04 -12.66
CA GLN A 72 -14.17 0.87 -11.99
C GLN A 72 -13.09 -0.13 -11.59
N GLU A 73 -12.17 -0.47 -12.51
CA GLU A 73 -11.02 -1.35 -12.24
C GLU A 73 -10.16 -0.81 -11.08
N LEU A 74 -9.89 0.51 -11.07
CA LEU A 74 -9.13 1.16 -10.00
C LEU A 74 -9.85 1.09 -8.65
N LYS A 75 -11.18 1.19 -8.61
CA LYS A 75 -11.95 1.05 -7.36
C LYS A 75 -11.80 -0.36 -6.80
N GLU A 76 -12.01 -1.38 -7.63
CA GLU A 76 -11.90 -2.78 -7.23
C GLU A 76 -10.48 -3.12 -6.74
N LEU A 77 -9.45 -2.66 -7.46
CA LEU A 77 -8.06 -2.87 -7.07
C LEU A 77 -7.72 -2.18 -5.74
N ASN A 78 -8.21 -0.95 -5.53
CA ASN A 78 -8.00 -0.23 -4.27
C ASN A 78 -8.66 -0.92 -3.08
N GLU A 79 -9.84 -1.50 -3.25
CA GLU A 79 -10.49 -2.29 -2.21
C GLU A 79 -9.69 -3.55 -1.87
N ALA A 80 -9.22 -4.27 -2.89
CA ALA A 80 -8.37 -5.45 -2.71
C ALA A 80 -7.04 -5.11 -2.01
N LEU A 81 -6.40 -3.99 -2.37
CA LEU A 81 -5.17 -3.51 -1.73
C LEU A 81 -5.39 -3.19 -0.24
N ARG A 82 -6.48 -2.49 0.10
CA ARG A 82 -6.82 -2.20 1.50
C ARG A 82 -7.01 -3.47 2.32
N HIS A 83 -7.68 -4.47 1.78
CA HIS A 83 -7.86 -5.75 2.46
C HIS A 83 -6.51 -6.45 2.72
N ARG A 84 -5.64 -6.46 1.71
CA ARG A 84 -4.31 -7.06 1.82
C ARG A 84 -3.42 -6.32 2.82
N GLU A 85 -3.47 -4.99 2.85
CA GLU A 85 -2.75 -4.18 3.82
C GLU A 85 -3.16 -4.54 5.25
N GLN A 86 -4.47 -4.63 5.52
CA GLN A 86 -4.98 -5.04 6.83
C GLN A 86 -4.51 -6.45 7.22
N GLN A 87 -4.49 -7.40 6.28
CA GLN A 87 -3.98 -8.74 6.51
C GLN A 87 -2.47 -8.73 6.84
N LEU A 88 -1.69 -7.93 6.12
CA LEU A 88 -0.26 -7.77 6.38
C LEU A 88 -0.02 -7.21 7.78
N THR A 89 -0.75 -6.17 8.17
CA THR A 89 -0.63 -5.58 9.52
C THR A 89 -0.95 -6.61 10.60
N LYS A 90 -2.05 -7.37 10.46
CA LYS A 90 -2.42 -8.42 11.43
C LYS A 90 -1.36 -9.52 11.51
N THR A 91 -0.88 -10.00 10.38
CA THR A 91 0.15 -11.06 10.32
C THR A 91 1.46 -10.58 10.93
N ASN A 92 1.85 -9.34 10.65
CA ASN A 92 3.05 -8.73 11.21
C ASN A 92 2.95 -8.57 12.74
N GLN A 93 1.80 -8.12 13.25
CA GLN A 93 1.54 -8.06 14.70
C GLN A 93 1.62 -9.45 15.35
N ALA A 94 0.98 -10.46 14.76
CA ALA A 94 1.03 -11.83 15.27
C ALA A 94 2.47 -12.39 15.27
N LEU A 95 3.24 -12.12 14.22
CA LEU A 95 4.65 -12.51 14.14
C LEU A 95 5.48 -11.83 15.23
N HIS A 96 5.28 -10.53 15.48
CA HIS A 96 5.95 -9.83 16.57
C HIS A 96 5.60 -10.41 17.94
N GLN A 97 4.34 -10.77 18.18
CA GLN A 97 3.90 -11.42 19.41
C GLN A 97 4.54 -12.79 19.59
N ALA A 98 4.56 -13.62 18.54
CA ALA A 98 5.20 -14.93 18.57
C ALA A 98 6.71 -14.80 18.87
N LEU A 99 7.39 -13.83 18.26
CA LEU A 99 8.81 -13.55 18.51
C LEU A 99 9.06 -13.13 19.96
N GLN A 100 8.16 -12.33 20.56
CA GLN A 100 8.26 -11.96 21.98
C GLN A 100 8.11 -13.17 22.91
N GLN A 101 7.19 -14.09 22.62
CA GLN A 101 7.00 -15.30 23.41
C GLN A 101 8.25 -16.21 23.38
N VAL A 102 8.88 -16.38 22.22
CA VAL A 102 10.15 -17.11 22.11
C VAL A 102 11.27 -16.45 22.92
N LYS A 103 11.33 -15.11 22.95
CA LYS A 103 12.30 -14.38 23.78
C LYS A 103 12.03 -14.51 25.29
N ALA A 104 10.77 -14.49 25.71
CA ALA A 104 10.35 -14.67 27.11
C ALA A 104 10.56 -16.11 27.62
N LEU A 105 10.58 -17.09 26.72
CA LEU A 105 10.86 -18.51 27.01
C LEU A 105 12.35 -18.85 27.14
N ARG A 106 13.25 -17.86 27.06
CA ARG A 106 14.61 -17.98 27.61
C ARG A 106 14.52 -17.72 29.12
N GLY A 107 13.98 -18.61 29.94
CA GLY A 107 14.52 -19.93 30.29
C GLY A 107 15.26 -19.82 31.63
N MET A 108 14.84 -20.56 32.66
CA MET A 108 15.61 -20.63 33.91
C MET A 108 16.99 -21.19 33.57
N ILE A 109 18.05 -20.40 33.80
CA ILE A 109 19.42 -20.88 33.64
C ILE A 109 19.73 -21.76 34.88
N PRO A 110 19.88 -23.08 34.72
CA PRO A 110 20.18 -23.96 35.83
C PRO A 110 21.62 -23.69 36.32
N ILE A 111 21.74 -23.13 37.51
CA ILE A 111 23.03 -22.91 38.17
C ILE A 111 23.28 -23.95 39.26
N CYS A 112 24.53 -24.35 39.44
CA CYS A 112 24.93 -25.13 40.59
C CYS A 112 24.82 -24.24 41.84
N SER A 113 24.06 -24.66 42.84
CA SER A 113 23.86 -23.88 44.07
C SER A 113 25.18 -23.63 44.81
N SER A 114 26.12 -24.57 44.74
CA SER A 114 27.44 -24.51 45.38
C SER A 114 28.48 -23.71 44.61
N CYS A 115 28.70 -23.98 43.32
CA CYS A 115 29.81 -23.39 42.55
C CYS A 115 29.38 -22.39 41.47
N LYS A 116 28.08 -22.14 41.32
CA LYS A 116 27.48 -21.17 40.37
C LYS A 116 27.77 -21.41 38.89
N ARG A 117 28.39 -22.54 38.51
CA ARG A 117 28.49 -23.00 37.12
C ARG A 117 27.10 -23.20 36.52
N ILE A 118 26.99 -23.00 35.21
CA ILE A 118 25.75 -23.18 34.45
C ILE A 118 25.74 -24.58 33.85
N ARG A 119 24.60 -25.27 33.92
CA ARG A 119 24.39 -26.52 33.20
C ARG A 119 23.89 -26.23 31.79
N ASN A 120 24.61 -26.70 30.79
CA ASN A 120 24.24 -26.54 29.37
C ASN A 120 23.21 -27.61 28.93
N ASP A 121 22.76 -27.51 27.68
CA ASP A 121 21.76 -28.41 27.09
C ASP A 121 22.24 -29.87 26.95
N GLN A 122 23.55 -30.11 27.02
CA GLN A 122 24.17 -31.44 27.01
C GLN A 122 24.41 -32.01 28.41
N ASN A 123 23.85 -31.38 29.46
CA ASN A 123 24.03 -31.72 30.88
C ASN A 123 25.48 -31.57 31.43
N TYR A 124 26.35 -30.81 30.77
CA TYR A 124 27.67 -30.46 31.30
C TYR A 124 27.65 -29.14 32.09
N TRP A 125 28.50 -29.06 33.11
CA TRP A 125 28.68 -27.85 33.93
C TRP A 125 29.82 -26.99 33.42
N GLN A 126 29.50 -25.85 32.84
CA GLN A 126 30.46 -24.90 32.27
C GLN A 126 30.45 -23.55 32.98
N ARG A 127 31.44 -22.71 32.70
CA ARG A 127 31.48 -21.36 33.29
C ARG A 127 30.43 -20.46 32.63
N LEU A 128 30.15 -19.35 33.30
CA LEU A 128 29.21 -18.34 32.82
C LEU A 128 29.63 -17.78 31.46
N GLU A 129 30.92 -17.47 31.33
CA GLU A 129 31.48 -16.83 30.14
C GLU A 129 31.33 -17.75 28.92
N ASP A 130 31.70 -19.03 29.07
CA ASP A 130 31.58 -20.06 28.03
C ASP A 130 30.12 -20.20 27.58
N TYR A 131 29.18 -20.31 28.54
CA TYR A 131 27.76 -20.43 28.24
C TYR A 131 27.18 -19.21 27.54
N LEU A 132 27.52 -17.99 27.99
CA LEU A 132 27.00 -16.77 27.38
C LEU A 132 27.57 -16.54 25.99
N GLN A 133 28.84 -16.86 25.74
CA GLN A 133 29.44 -16.75 24.43
C GLN A 133 28.72 -17.66 23.40
N GLU A 134 28.41 -18.90 23.79
CA GLU A 134 27.67 -19.86 22.95
C GLU A 134 26.20 -19.46 22.70
N HIS A 135 25.52 -18.89 23.70
CA HIS A 135 24.06 -18.71 23.64
C HIS A 135 23.60 -17.26 23.36
N SER A 136 24.49 -16.28 23.49
CA SER A 136 24.19 -14.86 23.21
C SER A 136 25.14 -14.19 22.21
N GLY A 137 26.24 -14.87 21.85
CA GLY A 137 27.27 -14.29 20.98
C GLY A 137 28.05 -13.15 21.62
N ALA A 138 28.06 -13.06 22.95
CA ALA A 138 28.81 -12.04 23.69
C ALA A 138 30.31 -12.38 23.73
N GLU A 139 31.17 -11.39 23.51
CA GLU A 139 32.62 -11.50 23.70
C GLU A 139 33.06 -10.82 25.00
N PHE A 140 33.95 -11.46 25.76
CA PHE A 140 34.37 -10.98 27.08
C PHE A 140 35.79 -10.43 27.06
N SER A 141 35.94 -9.15 27.39
CA SER A 141 37.24 -8.57 27.70
C SER A 141 37.60 -8.89 29.16
N HIS A 142 38.81 -9.40 29.37
CA HIS A 142 39.31 -9.68 30.72
C HIS A 142 40.02 -8.44 31.24
N SER A 143 39.25 -7.56 31.89
CA SER A 143 39.76 -6.37 32.57
C SER A 143 39.55 -6.49 34.08
N LEU A 144 40.45 -5.88 34.84
CA LEU A 144 40.27 -5.71 36.28
C LEU A 144 39.53 -4.40 36.52
N CYS A 145 38.44 -4.43 37.30
CA CYS A 145 37.88 -3.20 37.82
C CYS A 145 38.88 -2.54 38.78
N ILE A 146 38.74 -1.22 39.00
CA ILE A 146 39.66 -0.43 39.81
C ILE A 146 39.81 -1.01 41.23
N GLU A 147 38.72 -1.47 41.83
CA GLU A 147 38.74 -2.06 43.17
C GLU A 147 39.57 -3.36 43.22
N CYS A 148 39.39 -4.24 42.23
CA CYS A 148 40.18 -5.47 42.13
C CYS A 148 41.65 -5.17 41.82
N ALA A 149 41.93 -4.20 40.95
CA ALA A 149 43.28 -3.79 40.62
C ALA A 149 44.01 -3.22 41.85
N LYS A 150 43.37 -2.33 42.60
CA LYS A 150 43.91 -1.78 43.87
C LYS A 150 44.17 -2.86 44.90
N ARG A 151 43.27 -3.83 45.03
CA ARG A 151 43.42 -4.94 45.99
C ARG A 151 44.57 -5.89 45.62
N LEU A 152 44.71 -6.22 44.34
CA LEU A 152 45.71 -7.18 43.87
C LEU A 152 47.10 -6.54 43.65
N TYR A 153 47.13 -5.26 43.31
CA TYR A 153 48.35 -4.50 43.02
C TYR A 153 48.39 -3.19 43.82
N PRO A 154 48.35 -3.25 45.17
CA PRO A 154 48.26 -2.05 46.00
C PRO A 154 49.40 -1.07 45.75
N GLY A 155 50.62 -1.56 45.48
CA GLY A 155 51.80 -0.72 45.23
C GLY A 155 51.82 0.03 43.89
N VAL A 156 50.96 -0.34 42.93
CA VAL A 156 50.84 0.36 41.63
C VAL A 156 49.81 1.50 41.71
N TYR A 157 48.89 1.43 42.67
CA TYR A 157 47.76 2.36 42.82
C TYR A 157 47.79 3.18 44.12
N SER A 158 48.89 3.12 44.88
CA SER A 158 49.12 3.88 46.11
C SER A 158 50.04 5.08 45.87
N GLY A 159 49.72 5.90 44.88
CA GLY A 159 50.35 7.18 44.56
C GLY A 159 49.30 8.22 44.18
#